data_AF-A0A9P3LVN5-F1
#
_entry.id   AF-A0A9P3LVN5-F1
#
_cell.length_a   1.000
_cell.length_b   1.000
_cell.length_c   1.000
_cell.angle_alpha   90.00
_cell.angle_beta   90.00
_cell.angle_gamma   90.00
#
_symmetry.space_group_name_H-M   'P 1'
#
loop_
_entity.id
_entity.type
_entity.pdbx_description
1 polymer ?
#
loop_
_entity_poly.entity_id
_entity_poly.type
_entity_poly.pdbx_seq_one_letter_code
_entity_poly.pdbx_strand_id
1 'polypeptide(L)'
;MDRLTQLQDAIDKLALLFVSSLDHLSKNAPLVALNPDVPVVTTEHGMPKEILQASAQELALDISRQAKELETLIENLPPITQTPEEQTLDLELLAQENDRATEEYEAAVLEAKKLLQEVTQALREIAMDQSNT
;
A
#
# COMPACT_ATOMS: atom_id res chain seq x y z
N MET A 1 -4.12 0.51 -4.63
CA MET A 1 -4.94 -0.24 -3.66
C MET A 1 -5.51 0.75 -2.68
N ASP A 2 -6.81 0.67 -2.39
CA ASP A 2 -7.45 1.52 -1.38
C ASP A 2 -6.88 1.25 0.02
N ARG A 3 -6.84 2.27 0.89
CA ARG A 3 -6.27 2.15 2.26
C ARG A 3 -7.08 1.18 3.11
N LEU A 4 -8.40 1.12 2.91
CA LEU A 4 -9.26 0.18 3.61
C LEU A 4 -8.96 -1.27 3.18
N THR A 5 -8.77 -1.50 1.87
CA THR A 5 -8.35 -2.81 1.37
C THR A 5 -7.00 -3.23 1.92
N GLN A 6 -6.01 -2.32 1.97
CA GLN A 6 -4.70 -2.62 2.57
C GLN A 6 -4.80 -3.00 4.06
N LEU A 7 -5.70 -2.35 4.81
CA LEU A 7 -5.94 -2.69 6.21
C LEU A 7 -6.59 -4.08 6.34
N GLN A 8 -7.55 -4.42 5.48
CA GLN A 8 -8.18 -5.74 5.46
C GLN A 8 -7.13 -6.83 5.18
N ASP A 9 -6.31 -6.64 4.14
CA ASP A 9 -5.23 -7.59 3.80
C ASP A 9 -4.23 -7.75 4.96
N ALA A 10 -3.90 -6.67 5.66
CA ALA A 10 -3.00 -6.71 6.82
C ALA A 10 -3.59 -7.49 8.01
N ILE A 11 -4.91 -7.36 8.25
CA ILE A 11 -5.62 -8.13 9.28
C ILE A 11 -5.62 -9.61 8.91
N ASP A 12 -5.95 -9.96 7.68
CA ASP A 12 -5.98 -11.34 7.21
C ASP A 12 -4.60 -11.99 7.30
N LYS A 13 -3.55 -11.25 6.93
CA LYS A 13 -2.16 -11.69 7.07
C LYS A 13 -1.76 -11.91 8.52
N LEU A 14 -2.17 -11.04 9.43
CA LEU A 14 -1.92 -11.21 10.87
C LEU A 14 -2.64 -12.45 11.43
N ALA A 15 -3.88 -12.69 11.03
CA ALA A 15 -4.63 -13.89 11.41
C ALA A 15 -3.94 -15.16 10.89
N LEU A 16 -3.48 -15.15 9.63
CA LEU A 16 -2.74 -16.26 9.04
C LEU A 16 -1.42 -16.52 9.79
N LEU A 17 -0.69 -15.46 10.16
CA LEU A 17 0.53 -15.57 10.95
C LEU A 17 0.26 -16.23 12.31
N PHE A 18 -0.83 -15.88 13.01
CA PHE A 18 -1.18 -16.51 14.28
C PHE A 18 -1.42 -18.02 14.14
N VAL A 19 -2.26 -18.42 13.18
CA VAL A 19 -2.59 -19.83 12.97
C VAL A 19 -1.37 -20.62 12.52
N SER A 20 -0.57 -20.05 11.60
CA SER A 20 0.63 -20.70 11.09
C SER A 20 1.71 -20.84 12.16
N SER A 21 1.86 -19.83 13.02
CA SER A 21 2.79 -19.87 14.15
C SER A 21 2.40 -20.94 15.16
N LEU A 22 1.10 -21.03 15.49
CA LEU A 22 0.60 -22.05 16.42
C LEU A 22 0.75 -23.45 15.83
N ASP A 23 0.43 -23.64 14.55
CA ASP A 23 0.60 -24.92 13.84
C ASP A 23 2.08 -25.34 13.82
N HIS A 24 2.98 -24.41 13.49
CA HIS A 24 4.42 -24.66 13.47
C HIS A 24 4.97 -25.06 14.84
N LEU A 25 4.58 -24.34 15.90
CA LEU A 25 5.03 -24.65 17.26
C LEU A 25 4.44 -25.97 17.77
N SER A 26 3.16 -26.24 17.50
CA SER A 26 2.48 -27.46 17.94
C SER A 26 3.02 -28.71 17.26
N LYS A 27 3.36 -28.65 15.97
CA LYS A 27 3.90 -29.80 15.22
C LYS A 27 5.34 -30.11 15.55
N ASN A 28 6.12 -29.09 15.93
CA ASN A 28 7.56 -29.22 16.15
C ASN A 28 7.96 -29.22 17.63
N ALA A 29 7.00 -29.21 18.56
CA ALA A 29 7.26 -29.24 19.98
C ALA A 29 7.92 -30.57 20.39
N PRO A 30 9.10 -30.55 21.05
CA PRO A 30 9.71 -31.77 21.56
C PRO A 30 8.92 -32.31 22.75
N LEU A 31 8.88 -33.64 22.88
CA LEU A 31 8.30 -34.29 24.05
C LEU A 31 9.16 -34.02 25.29
N VAL A 32 8.53 -33.57 26.37
CA VAL A 32 9.19 -33.30 27.65
C VAL A 32 8.86 -34.42 28.64
N ALA A 33 9.87 -34.97 29.30
CA ALA A 33 9.68 -35.98 30.34
C ALA A 33 8.91 -35.38 31.53
N LEU A 34 7.80 -36.01 31.93
CA LEU A 34 7.04 -35.58 33.10
C LEU A 34 7.75 -35.95 34.41
N ASN A 35 8.59 -36.98 34.38
CA ASN A 35 9.40 -37.43 35.51
C ASN A 35 10.87 -37.58 35.04
N PRO A 36 11.85 -36.95 35.70
CA PRO A 36 13.27 -37.02 35.32
C PRO A 36 13.87 -38.44 35.36
N ASP A 37 13.27 -39.37 36.10
CA ASP A 37 13.76 -40.76 36.22
C ASP A 37 13.24 -41.70 35.12
N VAL A 38 12.29 -41.25 34.28
CA VAL A 38 11.70 -42.08 33.21
C VAL A 38 12.15 -41.53 31.86
N PRO A 39 13.01 -42.26 31.10
CA PRO A 39 13.44 -41.81 29.79
C PRO A 39 12.24 -41.78 28.82
N VAL A 40 12.10 -40.68 28.09
CA VAL A 40 11.11 -40.53 27.03
C VAL A 40 11.44 -41.54 25.93
N VAL A 41 10.45 -42.30 25.46
CA VAL A 41 10.59 -43.19 24.31
C VAL A 41 10.96 -42.31 23.11
N THR A 42 12.20 -42.41 22.65
CA THR A 42 12.75 -41.61 21.55
C THR A 42 12.07 -41.98 20.24
N THR A 43 10.94 -41.34 19.97
CA THR A 43 10.51 -41.08 18.60
C THR A 43 11.15 -39.77 18.20
N GLU A 44 11.82 -39.72 17.06
CA GLU A 44 12.51 -38.55 16.47
C GLU A 44 11.51 -37.44 16.06
N HIS A 45 10.66 -37.03 17.00
CA HIS A 45 9.53 -36.14 16.78
C HIS A 45 9.78 -34.83 17.52
N GLY A 46 9.75 -33.73 16.77
CA GLY A 46 10.00 -32.39 17.28
C GLY A 46 11.41 -31.89 17.00
N MET A 47 11.54 -30.57 16.90
CA MET A 47 12.82 -29.89 16.70
C MET A 47 13.60 -29.78 18.02
N PRO A 48 14.93 -29.67 17.97
CA PRO A 48 15.74 -29.29 19.13
C PRO A 48 15.19 -28.03 19.80
N LYS A 49 15.23 -28.01 21.14
CA LYS A 49 14.65 -26.92 21.93
C LYS A 49 15.26 -25.56 21.58
N GLU A 50 16.55 -25.49 21.29
CA GLU A 50 17.19 -24.23 20.87
C GLU A 50 16.61 -23.71 19.54
N ILE A 51 16.40 -24.60 18.57
CA ILE A 51 15.85 -24.23 17.26
C ILE A 51 14.39 -23.80 17.40
N LEU A 52 13.58 -24.55 18.17
CA LEU A 52 12.19 -24.19 18.42
C LEU A 52 12.08 -22.83 19.13
N GLN A 53 12.96 -22.55 20.09
CA GLN A 53 12.98 -21.28 20.81
C GLN A 53 13.38 -20.12 19.90
N ALA A 54 14.37 -20.32 19.02
CA ALA A 54 14.75 -19.33 18.02
C ALA A 54 13.60 -19.05 17.04
N SER A 55 12.94 -20.08 16.50
CA SER A 55 11.77 -19.93 15.65
C SER A 55 10.61 -19.24 16.36
N ALA A 56 10.36 -19.54 17.63
CA ALA A 56 9.31 -18.87 18.41
C ALA A 56 9.60 -17.37 18.59
N GLN A 57 10.86 -16.99 18.78
CA GLN A 57 11.27 -15.58 18.88
C GLN A 57 11.11 -14.85 17.53
N GLU A 58 11.49 -15.48 16.43
CA GLU A 58 11.31 -14.94 15.08
C GLU A 58 9.83 -14.71 14.76
N LEU A 59 8.98 -15.71 15.00
CA LEU A 59 7.54 -15.61 14.79
C LEU A 59 6.91 -14.51 15.66
N ALA A 60 7.33 -14.39 16.93
CA ALA A 60 6.85 -13.33 17.81
C ALA A 60 7.27 -11.93 17.34
N LEU A 61 8.49 -11.79 16.79
CA LEU A 61 8.97 -10.54 16.21
C LEU A 61 8.16 -10.18 14.97
N ASP A 62 7.88 -11.15 14.10
CA ASP A 62 7.10 -10.94 12.88
C ASP A 62 5.65 -10.53 13.18
N ILE A 63 5.00 -11.17 14.16
CA ILE A 63 3.67 -10.79 14.64
C ILE A 63 3.70 -9.36 15.19
N SER A 64 4.71 -9.02 15.99
CA SER A 64 4.84 -7.68 16.60
C SER A 64 5.06 -6.60 15.53
N ARG A 65 5.87 -6.88 14.51
CA ARG A 65 6.07 -5.98 13.37
C ARG A 65 4.77 -5.78 12.58
N GLN A 66 4.07 -6.87 12.25
CA GLN A 66 2.82 -6.81 11.50
C GLN A 66 1.72 -6.06 12.28
N ALA A 67 1.67 -6.23 13.60
CA ALA A 67 0.78 -5.46 14.47
C ALA A 67 1.10 -3.96 14.44
N LYS A 68 2.39 -3.58 14.44
CA LYS A 68 2.79 -2.16 14.36
C LYS A 68 2.51 -1.53 13.01
N GLU A 69 2.68 -2.29 11.93
CA GLU A 69 2.26 -1.86 10.58
C GLU A 69 0.76 -1.61 10.51
N LEU A 70 -0.03 -2.47 11.15
CA LEU A 70 -1.49 -2.33 11.24
C LEU A 70 -1.88 -1.07 12.02
N GLU A 71 -1.26 -0.78 13.17
CA GLU A 71 -1.46 0.47 13.90
C GLU A 71 -1.17 1.69 13.01
N THR A 72 -0.05 1.65 12.29
CA THR A 72 0.35 2.73 11.37
C THR A 72 -0.68 2.89 10.25
N LEU A 73 -1.22 1.80 9.71
CA LEU A 73 -2.28 1.85 8.70
C LEU A 73 -3.56 2.50 9.23
N ILE A 74 -3.94 2.18 10.47
CA ILE A 74 -5.10 2.79 11.15
C ILE A 74 -4.88 4.29 11.33
N GLU A 75 -3.72 4.71 11.83
CA GLU A 75 -3.37 6.13 12.02
C GLU A 75 -3.39 6.91 10.70
N ASN A 76 -3.09 6.24 9.59
CA ASN A 76 -3.12 6.82 8.26
C ASN A 76 -4.50 6.74 7.58
N LEU A 77 -5.56 6.23 8.21
CA LEU A 77 -6.88 6.27 7.60
C LEU A 77 -7.36 7.73 7.50
N PRO A 78 -7.91 8.14 6.33
CA PRO A 78 -8.52 9.47 6.21
C PRO A 78 -9.67 9.56 7.23
N PRO A 79 -9.71 10.62 8.06
CA PRO A 79 -10.72 10.74 9.08
C PRO A 79 -12.09 10.98 8.42
N ILE A 80 -13.12 10.32 8.94
CA ILE A 80 -14.51 10.57 8.52
C ILE A 80 -14.99 11.79 9.31
N THR A 81 -14.67 12.98 8.82
CA THR A 81 -15.02 14.26 9.48
C THR A 81 -16.33 14.85 8.98
N GLN A 82 -16.85 14.35 7.86
CA GLN A 82 -18.00 14.90 7.15
C GLN A 82 -19.15 13.91 7.09
N THR A 83 -20.36 14.45 7.09
CA THR A 83 -21.57 13.70 6.76
C THR A 83 -21.59 13.32 5.28
N PRO A 84 -22.31 12.25 4.88
CA PRO A 84 -22.42 11.87 3.48
C PRO A 84 -22.99 13.00 2.59
N GLU A 85 -23.88 13.82 3.14
CA GLU A 85 -24.45 14.97 2.45
C GLU A 85 -23.40 16.06 2.18
N GLU A 86 -22.56 16.38 3.16
CA GLU A 86 -21.43 17.31 2.99
C GLU A 86 -20.41 16.79 1.99
N GLN A 87 -20.09 15.49 2.02
CA GLN A 87 -19.20 14.86 1.04
C GLN A 87 -19.76 14.96 -0.38
N THR A 88 -21.08 14.78 -0.54
CA THR A 88 -21.73 14.89 -1.84
C THR A 88 -21.67 16.32 -2.37
N LEU A 89 -21.93 17.30 -1.51
CA LEU A 89 -21.81 18.71 -1.87
C LEU A 89 -20.37 19.07 -2.27
N ASP A 90 -19.37 18.62 -1.53
CA ASP A 90 -17.97 18.84 -1.84
C ASP A 90 -17.58 18.22 -3.18
N LEU A 91 -18.09 17.03 -3.51
CA LEU A 91 -17.89 16.40 -4.81
C LEU A 91 -18.53 17.21 -5.96
N GLU A 92 -19.73 17.76 -5.75
CA GLU A 92 -20.37 18.63 -6.74
C GLU A 92 -19.58 19.93 -6.96
N LEU A 93 -19.07 20.54 -5.90
CA LEU A 93 -18.22 21.73 -5.98
C LEU A 93 -16.90 21.43 -6.72
N LEU A 94 -16.23 20.32 -6.38
CA LEU A 94 -15.03 19.86 -7.06
C LEU A 94 -15.26 19.58 -8.54
N ALA A 95 -16.41 19.02 -8.90
CA ALA A 95 -16.79 18.79 -10.29
C ALA A 95 -16.93 20.11 -11.07
N GLN A 96 -17.64 21.09 -10.50
CA GLN A 96 -17.78 22.42 -11.12
C GLN A 96 -16.44 23.15 -11.26
N GLU A 97 -15.56 23.04 -10.26
CA GLU A 97 -14.22 23.60 -10.34
C GLU A 97 -13.38 22.94 -11.44
N ASN A 98 -13.49 21.62 -11.58
CA ASN A 98 -12.81 20.86 -12.63
C ASN A 98 -13.30 21.25 -14.03
N ASP A 99 -14.60 21.41 -14.21
CA ASP A 99 -15.19 21.84 -15.49
C ASP A 99 -14.67 23.23 -15.88
N ARG A 100 -14.66 24.19 -14.94
CA ARG A 100 -14.11 25.53 -15.19
C ARG A 100 -12.62 25.48 -15.51
N ALA A 101 -11.84 24.71 -14.76
CA ALA A 101 -10.41 24.55 -15.01
C ALA A 101 -10.13 23.91 -16.39
N THR A 102 -11.01 23.01 -16.84
CA THR A 102 -10.95 22.40 -18.16
C THR A 102 -11.24 23.41 -19.26
N GLU A 103 -12.26 24.25 -19.12
CA GLU A 103 -12.55 25.33 -20.07
C GLU A 103 -11.38 26.32 -20.19
N GLU A 104 -10.81 26.74 -19.07
CA GLU A 104 -9.63 27.60 -19.03
C GLU A 104 -8.42 26.94 -19.71
N TYR A 105 -8.21 25.64 -19.46
CA TYR A 105 -7.16 24.85 -20.11
C TYR A 105 -7.36 24.77 -21.62
N GLU A 106 -8.56 24.49 -22.10
CA GLU A 106 -8.87 24.42 -23.53
C GLU A 106 -8.64 25.76 -24.23
N ALA A 107 -9.05 26.87 -23.61
CA ALA A 107 -8.82 28.21 -24.12
C ALA A 107 -7.32 28.52 -24.24
N ALA A 108 -6.54 28.22 -23.19
CA ALA A 108 -5.09 28.40 -23.19
C ALA A 108 -4.40 27.55 -24.26
N VAL A 109 -4.84 26.30 -24.46
CA VAL A 109 -4.31 25.42 -25.52
C VAL A 109 -4.63 25.97 -26.91
N LEU A 110 -5.83 26.51 -27.12
CA LEU A 110 -6.20 27.11 -28.40
C LEU A 110 -5.34 28.34 -28.73
N GLU A 111 -5.12 29.21 -27.74
CA GLU A 111 -4.26 30.39 -27.89
C GLU A 111 -2.81 29.96 -28.19
N ALA A 112 -2.27 28.99 -27.44
CA ALA A 112 -0.93 28.47 -27.66
C ALA A 112 -0.75 27.89 -29.07
N LYS A 113 -1.75 27.16 -29.60
CA LYS A 113 -1.72 26.64 -30.97
C LYS A 113 -1.73 27.75 -32.02
N LYS A 114 -2.52 28.80 -31.80
CA LYS A 114 -2.57 29.95 -32.70
C LYS A 114 -1.23 30.68 -32.74
N LEU A 115 -0.65 30.94 -31.57
CA LEU A 115 0.66 31.59 -31.46
C LEU A 115 1.76 30.74 -32.11
N LEU A 116 1.72 29.41 -31.94
CA LEU A 116 2.65 28.49 -32.59
C LEU A 116 2.53 28.54 -34.12
N GLN A 117 1.32 28.62 -34.66
CA GLN A 117 1.10 28.77 -36.10
C GLN A 117 1.67 30.09 -36.62
N GLU A 118 1.43 31.20 -35.93
CA GLU A 118 1.95 32.52 -36.28
C GLU A 118 3.49 32.54 -36.28
N VAL A 119 4.12 32.00 -35.23
CA VAL A 119 5.59 31.88 -35.15
C VAL A 119 6.14 30.99 -36.26
N THR A 120 5.49 29.85 -36.53
CA THR A 120 5.93 28.93 -37.60
C THR A 120 5.81 29.59 -38.97
N GLN A 121 4.77 30.37 -39.20
CA GLN A 121 4.58 31.09 -40.45
C GLN A 121 5.63 32.19 -40.63
N ALA A 122 5.88 33.00 -39.60
CA ALA A 122 6.93 34.03 -39.65
C ALA A 122 8.32 33.42 -39.91
N LEU A 123 8.64 32.28 -39.28
CA LEU A 123 9.89 31.55 -39.55
C LEU A 123 9.98 31.05 -40.99
N ARG A 124 8.88 30.56 -41.58
CA ARG A 124 8.85 30.14 -42.99
C ARG A 124 9.04 31.31 -43.95
N GLU A 125 8.41 32.45 -43.68
CA GLU A 125 8.56 33.66 -44.49
C GLU A 125 10.01 34.14 -44.48
N ILE A 126 10.66 34.20 -43.31
CA ILE A 126 12.09 34.54 -43.18
C ILE A 126 12.96 33.53 -43.95
N ALA A 127 12.68 32.23 -43.83
CA ALA A 127 13.44 31.19 -44.54
C ALA A 127 13.29 31.28 -46.07
N MET A 128 12.10 31.64 -46.56
CA MET A 128 11.85 31.85 -47.99
C MET A 128 12.58 33.08 -48.51
N ASP A 129 12.57 34.19 -47.76
CA ASP A 129 13.24 35.43 -48.15
C ASP A 129 14.77 35.27 -48.23
N GLN A 130 15.36 34.51 -47.30
CA GLN A 130 16.79 34.14 -47.34
C GLN A 130 17.16 33.16 -48.46
N SER A 131 16.21 32.44 -49.04
CA SER A 131 16.45 31.51 -50.16
C SER A 131 16.33 32.17 -51.54
N ASN A 132 15.76 33.37 -51.59
CA ASN A 132 15.55 34.17 -52.80
C ASN A 132 16.60 35.29 -52.98
N THR A 133 17.59 35.36 -52.08
CA THR A 133 18.80 36.19 -52.16
C THR A 133 20.02 35.34 -52.48
#